data_AF-A0A210QNP2-F1
#
_entry.id   AF-A0A210QNP2-F1
#
_cell.length_a   1.000
_cell.length_b   1.000
_cell.length_c   1.000
_cell.angle_alpha   90.00
_cell.angle_beta   90.00
_cell.angle_gamma   90.00
#
_symmetry.space_group_name_H-M   'P 1'
#
loop_
_entity.id
_entity.type
_entity.pdbx_description
1 polymer ?
#
loop_
_entity_poly.entity_id
_entity_poly.type
_entity_poly.pdbx_seq_one_letter_code
_entity_poly.pdbx_strand_id
1 'polypeptide(L)'
;MLVFTECIKYLRDETMKTLKTKVNLVRENEVRWVITMPAIWGDSAKPFMRESAEQAGVERRQIVLALEPEAASIYTKEKLSQRKTALLSWNLMIRELNVWFCI
;
A
#
# COMPACT_ATOMS: atom_id res chain seq x y z
N MET A 1 -10.99 6.94 20.62
CA MET A 1 -10.47 5.77 19.86
C MET A 1 -11.54 5.07 19.06
N LEU A 2 -12.76 4.90 19.59
CA LEU A 2 -13.88 4.18 18.95
C LEU A 2 -14.06 4.43 17.45
N VAL A 3 -14.04 5.69 16.99
CA VAL A 3 -14.20 6.03 15.57
C VAL A 3 -13.13 5.35 14.70
N PHE A 4 -11.85 5.42 15.09
CA PHE A 4 -10.77 4.78 14.33
C PHE A 4 -10.85 3.25 14.39
N THR A 5 -11.19 2.69 15.56
CA THR A 5 -11.42 1.26 15.72
C THR A 5 -12.49 0.75 14.78
N GLU A 6 -13.67 1.39 14.75
CA GLU A 6 -14.78 0.98 13.88
C GLU A 6 -14.45 1.19 12.39
N CYS A 7 -13.76 2.27 12.03
CA CYS A 7 -13.28 2.48 10.65
C CYS A 7 -12.31 1.37 10.21
N ILE A 8 -11.31 1.04 11.03
CA ILE A 8 -10.32 0.00 10.71
C ILE A 8 -11.01 -1.36 10.63
N LYS A 9 -11.92 -1.66 11.55
CA LYS A 9 -12.68 -2.91 11.58
C LYS A 9 -13.54 -3.07 10.32
N TYR A 10 -14.28 -2.02 9.94
CA TYR A 10 -15.06 -2.02 8.70
C TYR A 10 -14.19 -2.29 7.47
N LEU A 11 -13.08 -1.56 7.33
CA LEU A 11 -12.15 -1.73 6.20
C LEU A 11 -11.52 -3.13 6.17
N ARG A 12 -11.12 -3.66 7.32
CA ARG A 12 -10.60 -5.02 7.46
C ARG A 12 -11.63 -6.04 6.99
N ASP A 13 -12.85 -5.97 7.52
CA ASP A 13 -13.90 -6.95 7.26
C ASP A 13 -14.32 -6.94 5.78
N GLU A 14 -14.52 -5.76 5.19
CA GLU A 14 -14.84 -5.64 3.75
C GLU A 14 -13.70 -6.11 2.84
N THR A 15 -12.45 -5.83 3.23
CA THR A 15 -11.27 -6.32 2.50
C THR A 15 -11.19 -7.84 2.57
N MET A 16 -11.36 -8.43 3.76
CA MET A 16 -11.33 -9.88 3.95
C MET A 16 -12.47 -10.59 3.22
N LYS A 17 -13.68 -10.01 3.20
CA LYS A 17 -14.80 -10.51 2.38
C LYS A 17 -14.43 -10.50 0.89
N THR A 18 -13.87 -9.39 0.40
CA THR A 18 -13.47 -9.25 -1.00
C THR A 18 -12.36 -10.22 -1.38
N LEU A 19 -11.37 -10.42 -0.50
CA LEU A 19 -10.27 -11.35 -0.70
C LEU A 19 -10.77 -12.79 -0.79
N LYS A 20 -11.67 -13.21 0.11
CA LYS A 20 -12.26 -14.56 0.08
C LYS A 20 -13.02 -14.83 -1.22
N THR A 21 -13.62 -13.81 -1.83
CA THR A 21 -14.36 -13.94 -3.10
C THR A 21 -13.43 -13.98 -4.32
N LYS A 22 -12.35 -13.17 -4.32
CA LYS A 22 -11.49 -12.98 -5.51
C LYS A 22 -10.25 -13.87 -5.54
N VAL A 23 -9.71 -14.20 -4.37
CA VAL A 23 -8.46 -14.94 -4.21
C VAL A 23 -8.76 -16.15 -3.34
N ASN A 24 -8.81 -17.32 -3.97
CA ASN A 24 -9.06 -18.56 -3.24
C ASN A 24 -7.94 -18.78 -2.20
N LEU A 25 -8.32 -19.16 -0.98
CA LEU A 25 -7.43 -19.63 0.10
C LEU A 25 -6.59 -18.61 0.87
N VAL A 26 -6.85 -17.30 0.80
CA VAL A 26 -6.14 -16.34 1.67
C VAL A 26 -6.56 -16.53 3.14
N ARG A 27 -5.60 -16.86 3.99
CA ARG A 27 -5.82 -16.91 5.44
C ARG A 27 -5.65 -15.53 6.04
N GLU A 28 -6.39 -15.27 7.10
CA GLU A 28 -6.37 -13.97 7.76
C GLU A 28 -5.00 -13.61 8.33
N ASN A 29 -4.25 -14.60 8.84
CA ASN A 29 -2.91 -14.44 9.40
C ASN A 29 -1.81 -14.18 8.34
N GLU A 30 -2.12 -14.40 7.06
CA GLU A 30 -1.19 -14.15 5.93
C GLU A 30 -1.27 -12.70 5.44
N VAL A 31 -2.27 -11.95 5.88
CA VAL A 31 -2.46 -10.55 5.48
C VAL A 31 -1.62 -9.63 6.38
N ARG A 32 -0.89 -8.69 5.77
CA ARG A 32 -0.22 -7.61 6.48
C ARG A 32 -0.98 -6.30 6.26
N TRP A 33 -1.31 -5.62 7.35
CA TRP A 33 -2.09 -4.39 7.34
C TRP A 33 -1.16 -3.19 7.48
N VAL A 34 -1.09 -2.37 6.43
CA VAL A 34 -0.37 -1.10 6.44
C VAL A 34 -1.37 0.01 6.70
N ILE A 35 -1.26 0.67 7.84
CA ILE A 35 -2.12 1.78 8.24
C ILE A 35 -1.33 3.07 8.10
N THR A 36 -1.79 3.95 7.21
CA THR A 36 -1.18 5.27 7.01
C THR A 36 -1.70 6.27 8.02
N MET A 37 -0.83 7.22 8.41
CA MET A 37 -1.21 8.35 9.26
C MET A 37 -0.57 9.66 8.79
N PRO A 38 -1.18 10.81 9.10
CA PRO A 38 -0.61 12.11 8.75
C PRO A 38 0.73 12.32 9.45
N ALA A 39 1.72 12.88 8.73
CA ALA A 39 3.03 13.17 9.31
C ALA A 39 3.04 14.35 10.30
N ILE A 40 1.97 15.13 10.34
CA ILE A 40 1.79 16.23 11.30
C ILE A 40 1.36 15.77 12.69
N TRP A 41 1.04 14.48 12.86
CA TRP A 41 0.64 13.94 14.15
C TRP A 41 1.88 13.70 15.04
N GLY A 42 1.79 14.08 16.31
CA GLY A 42 2.88 13.91 17.28
C GLY A 42 3.14 12.45 17.66
N ASP A 43 4.19 12.19 18.44
CA ASP A 43 4.66 10.83 18.75
C ASP A 43 3.60 9.92 19.41
N SER A 44 2.61 10.51 20.08
CA SER A 44 1.47 9.81 20.70
C SER A 44 0.49 9.18 19.70
N ALA A 45 0.54 9.57 18.42
CA ALA A 45 -0.32 9.01 17.39
C ALA A 45 -0.01 7.55 17.04
N LYS A 46 1.27 7.17 17.08
CA LYS A 46 1.71 5.82 16.74
C LYS A 46 1.10 4.76 17.68
N PRO A 47 1.20 4.88 19.01
CA PRO A 47 0.54 3.94 19.91
C PRO A 47 -0.99 4.02 19.79
N PHE A 48 -1.58 5.20 19.66
CA PHE A 48 -3.04 5.36 19.49
C PHE A 48 -3.60 4.60 18.28
N MET A 49 -2.95 4.73 17.10
CA MET A 49 -3.39 4.04 15.89
C MET A 49 -3.15 2.54 15.97
N ARG A 50 -2.07 2.11 16.64
CA ARG A 50 -1.79 0.69 16.88
C ARG A 50 -2.85 0.06 17.80
N GLU A 51 -3.18 0.72 18.91
CA GLU A 51 -4.22 0.25 19.83
C GLU A 51 -5.60 0.21 19.17
N SER A 52 -5.92 1.21 18.33
CA SER A 52 -7.16 1.23 17.54
C SER A 52 -7.25 0.00 16.62
N ALA A 53 -6.16 -0.36 15.95
CA ALA A 53 -6.10 -1.52 15.06
C ALA A 53 -6.14 -2.85 15.82
N GLU A 54 -5.51 -2.94 16.98
CA GLU A 54 -5.58 -4.12 17.86
C GLU A 54 -7.02 -4.35 18.34
N GLN A 55 -7.72 -3.29 18.75
CA GLN A 55 -9.14 -3.37 19.12
C GLN A 55 -10.06 -3.71 17.94
N ALA A 56 -9.64 -3.41 16.71
CA ALA A 56 -10.35 -3.78 15.49
C ALA A 56 -10.14 -5.26 15.09
N GLY A 57 -9.39 -6.04 15.88
CA GLY A 57 -9.16 -7.46 15.63
C GLY A 57 -7.99 -7.74 14.69
N VAL A 58 -7.06 -6.78 14.53
CA VAL A 58 -5.81 -7.01 13.79
C VAL A 58 -4.71 -7.44 14.76
N GLU A 59 -4.00 -8.52 14.47
CA GLU A 59 -2.89 -8.93 15.32
C GLU A 59 -1.73 -7.93 15.27
N ARG A 60 -1.11 -7.65 16.42
CA ARG A 60 0.04 -6.73 16.55
C ARG A 60 1.15 -6.97 15.53
N ARG A 61 1.42 -8.23 15.19
CA ARG A 61 2.48 -8.65 14.25
C ARG A 61 2.14 -8.34 12.78
N GLN A 62 0.86 -8.17 12.48
CA GLN A 62 0.37 -7.86 11.14
C GLN A 62 0.26 -6.35 10.89
N ILE A 63 0.39 -5.51 11.93
CA ILE A 63 0.24 -4.06 11.83
C ILE A 63 1.59 -3.41 11.49
N VAL A 64 1.60 -2.69 10.36
CA VAL A 64 2.67 -1.76 9.99
C VAL A 64 2.08 -0.36 9.93
N LEU A 65 2.73 0.57 10.62
CA LEU A 65 2.37 1.98 10.55
C LEU A 65 3.29 2.66 9.53
N ALA A 66 2.71 3.47 8.65
CA ALA A 66 3.44 4.26 7.67
C ALA A 66 2.99 5.72 7.74
N LEU A 67 3.90 6.65 7.48
CA LEU A 67 3.48 8.04 7.28
C LEU A 67 2.90 8.18 5.87
N GLU A 68 1.84 8.96 5.74
CA GLU A 68 1.25 9.30 4.45
C GLU A 68 2.28 9.85 3.44
N PRO A 69 3.15 10.82 3.78
CA PRO A 69 4.17 11.29 2.84
C PRO A 69 5.22 10.23 2.49
N GLU A 70 5.54 9.29 3.38
CA GLU A 70 6.45 8.19 3.07
C GLU A 70 5.80 7.26 2.04
N ALA A 71 4.55 6.86 2.26
CA ALA A 71 3.79 6.05 1.32
C ALA A 71 3.64 6.74 -0.06
N ALA A 72 3.36 8.05 -0.07
CA ALA A 72 3.27 8.84 -1.29
C ALA A 72 4.61 8.92 -2.05
N SER A 73 5.72 9.06 -1.32
CA SER A 73 7.07 9.10 -1.92
C SER A 73 7.44 7.78 -2.59
N ILE A 74 7.13 6.65 -1.94
CA ILE A 74 7.37 5.31 -2.49
C ILE A 74 6.54 5.10 -3.76
N TYR A 75 5.25 5.45 -3.71
CA TYR A 75 4.37 5.36 -4.87
C TYR A 75 4.90 6.18 -6.06
N THR A 76 5.34 7.41 -5.81
CA THR A 76 5.87 8.30 -6.85
C THR A 76 7.15 7.72 -7.46
N LYS A 77 8.06 7.24 -6.61
CA LYS A 77 9.31 6.59 -7.05
C LYS A 77 9.02 5.36 -7.92
N GLU A 78 8.09 4.50 -7.50
CA GLU A 78 7.72 3.29 -8.24
C GLU A 78 7.12 3.62 -9.61
N LYS A 79 6.21 4.59 -9.68
CA LYS A 79 5.64 5.07 -10.95
C LYS A 79 6.70 5.63 -11.89
N LEU A 80 7.69 6.37 -11.37
CA LEU A 80 8.81 6.87 -12.17
C LEU A 80 9.73 5.73 -12.65
N SER A 81 9.95 4.70 -11.84
CA SER A 81 10.72 3.52 -12.23
C SER A 81 10.04 2.73 -13.35
N GLN A 82 8.73 2.51 -13.24
CA GLN A 82 7.92 1.86 -14.29
C GLN A 82 7.96 2.66 -15.59
N ARG A 83 7.85 3.99 -15.51
CA ARG A 83 8.00 4.89 -16.67
C ARG A 83 9.39 4.79 -17.31
N LYS A 84 10.46 4.80 -16.52
CA LYS A 84 11.83 4.63 -17.05
C LYS A 84 11.99 3.27 -17.73
N THR A 85 11.44 2.21 -17.16
CA THR A 85 11.50 0.85 -17.74
C THR A 85 10.72 0.78 -19.05
N ALA A 86 9.53 1.38 -19.11
CA ALA A 86 8.74 1.48 -20.34
C ALA A 86 9.46 2.31 -21.42
N LEU A 87 10.07 3.43 -21.04
CA LEU A 87 10.87 4.26 -21.95
C LEU A 87 12.14 3.54 -22.43
N LEU A 88 12.82 2.80 -21.56
CA LEU A 88 13.98 1.97 -21.92
C LEU A 88 13.58 0.82 -22.84
N SER A 89 12.46 0.15 -22.58
CA SER A 89 11.90 -0.87 -23.45
C SER A 89 11.49 -0.30 -24.81
N TRP A 90 10.93 0.91 -24.84
CA TRP A 90 10.57 1.60 -26.09
C TRP A 90 11.83 2.03 -26.87
N ASN A 91 12.84 2.56 -26.17
CA ASN A 91 14.13 2.90 -26.77
C ASN A 91 14.92 1.67 -27.24
N LEU A 92 14.82 0.53 -26.56
CA LEU A 92 15.39 -0.75 -27.00
C LEU A 92 14.63 -1.29 -28.21
N MET A 93 13.30 -1.21 -28.23
CA MET A 93 12.48 -1.59 -29.39
C MET A 93 12.77 -0.70 -30.62
N ILE A 94 13.00 0.60 -30.45
CA ILE A 94 13.46 1.52 -31.51
C ILE A 94 14.91 1.22 -31.95
N ARG A 95 15.73 0.58 -31.11
CA ARG A 95 17.11 0.18 -31.47
C ARG A 95 17.19 -1.18 -32.16
N GLU A 96 16.31 -2.12 -31.82
CA GLU A 96 16.23 -3.44 -32.47
C GLU A 96 15.49 -3.38 -33.81
N LEU A 97 14.49 -2.51 -33.94
CA LEU A 97 13.96 -2.09 -35.22
C LEU A 97 14.92 -1.03 -35.77
N ASN A 98 15.85 -1.43 -36.66
CA ASN A 98 16.80 -0.55 -37.34
C ASN A 98 16.07 0.46 -38.27
N VAL A 99 15.26 1.34 -37.69
CA VAL A 99 14.40 2.29 -38.38
C VAL A 99 15.05 3.65 -38.20
N TRP A 100 15.81 4.01 -39.21
CA TRP A 100 16.06 5.39 -39.58
C TRP A 100 14.73 6.14 -39.58
N PHE A 101 14.50 7.00 -38.59
CA PHE A 101 13.58 8.12 -38.75
C PHE A 101 14.30 9.39 -38.33
N CYS A 102 14.90 10.00 -39.35
CA CYS A 102 15.04 11.44 -39.46
C CYS A 102 13.62 12.04 -39.49
N ILE A 103 13.26 12.85 -38.49
CA ILE A 103 12.64 14.19 -38.54
C ILE A 103 12.62 14.69 -37.08
#